data_AF-A0AAD2G4K8-F1
#
_entry.id   AF-A0AAD2G4K8-F1
#
_cell.length_a   1.000
_cell.length_b   1.000
_cell.length_c   1.000
_cell.angle_alpha   90.00
_cell.angle_beta   90.00
_cell.angle_gamma   90.00
#
_symmetry.space_group_name_H-M   'P 1'
#
loop_
_entity.id
_entity.type
_entity.pdbx_description
1 polymer ?
#
loop_
_entity_poly.entity_id
_entity_poly.type
_entity_poly.pdbx_seq_one_letter_code
_entity_poly.pdbx_strand_id
1 'polypeptide(L)'
;MTAPDYALISPATAWVNPIPPAPTFTIPPNTNGLTERNLRDQYKHQCNLFQTQHNVSQALKKLIDDAVPNEYLDEIRQPYLNLLPISIPDIFAHLYQQPSSNVTPEAVEERHLSVEKQKYSLDEELTTYFKRLQDYQTFAAQGGEEVTANNLMNIDCQDCRQ
;
A
#
# COMPACT_ATOMS: atom_id res chain seq x y z
N MET A 1 -9.95 6.10 -2.84
CA MET A 1 -11.04 5.27 -2.31
C MET A 1 -12.30 6.10 -2.30
N THR A 2 -13.26 5.71 -3.12
CA THR A 2 -14.58 6.35 -3.14
C THR A 2 -15.44 5.79 -1.98
N ALA A 3 -16.50 6.50 -1.60
CA ALA A 3 -17.43 6.02 -0.56
C ALA A 3 -17.94 4.57 -0.77
N PRO A 4 -18.25 4.10 -2.00
CA PRO A 4 -18.65 2.71 -2.22
C PRO A 4 -17.52 1.69 -2.01
N ASP A 5 -16.26 2.01 -2.29
CA ASP A 5 -15.13 1.07 -2.07
C ASP A 5 -14.90 0.80 -0.57
N TYR A 6 -15.14 1.82 0.26
CA TYR A 6 -15.00 1.70 1.72
C TYR A 6 -16.07 0.77 2.34
N ALA A 7 -17.25 0.70 1.73
CA ALA A 7 -18.34 -0.16 2.19
C ALA A 7 -18.00 -1.66 2.08
N LEU A 8 -16.99 -2.05 1.29
CA LEU A 8 -16.52 -3.44 1.25
C LEU A 8 -15.75 -3.85 2.51
N ILE A 9 -15.14 -2.88 3.21
CA ILE A 9 -14.32 -3.11 4.41
C ILE A 9 -15.13 -2.85 5.68
N SER A 10 -15.98 -1.82 5.66
CA SER A 10 -16.94 -1.52 6.72
C SER A 10 -18.33 -1.27 6.13
N PRO A 11 -19.13 -2.33 5.91
CA PRO A 11 -20.40 -2.23 5.19
C PRO A 11 -21.46 -1.38 5.89
N ALA A 12 -21.34 -1.17 7.20
CA ALA A 12 -22.30 -0.40 7.98
C ALA A 12 -21.95 1.09 8.09
N THR A 13 -20.72 1.51 7.79
CA THR A 13 -20.29 2.90 7.99
C THR A 13 -19.40 3.36 6.84
N ALA A 14 -19.91 4.21 5.95
CA ALA A 14 -19.11 4.79 4.89
C ALA A 14 -18.16 5.85 5.48
N TRP A 15 -16.86 5.79 5.14
CA TRP A 15 -15.93 6.86 5.43
C TRP A 15 -16.25 8.07 4.56
N VAL A 16 -16.46 9.22 5.20
CA VAL A 16 -16.63 10.51 4.54
C VAL A 16 -15.45 11.38 4.91
N ASN A 17 -14.67 11.80 3.90
CA ASN A 17 -13.58 12.73 4.14
C ASN A 17 -14.12 14.02 4.77
N PRO A 18 -13.51 14.51 5.87
CA PRO A 18 -13.91 15.78 6.47
C PRO A 18 -13.84 16.90 5.44
N ILE A 19 -14.93 17.64 5.28
CA ILE A 19 -14.96 18.81 4.41
C ILE A 19 -14.14 19.92 5.08
N PRO A 20 -13.27 20.64 4.35
CA PRO A 20 -12.58 21.79 4.91
C PRO A 20 -13.61 22.78 5.47
N PRO A 21 -13.48 23.19 6.73
CA PRO A 21 -14.41 24.13 7.36
C PRO A 21 -14.38 25.47 6.63
N ALA A 22 -15.50 26.21 6.67
CA ALA A 22 -15.58 27.53 6.07
C ALA A 22 -14.50 28.46 6.66
N PRO A 23 -13.86 29.33 5.84
CA PRO A 23 -12.77 30.18 6.29
C PRO A 23 -13.23 31.24 7.31
N THR A 24 -14.50 31.62 7.28
CA THR A 24 -15.12 32.54 8.23
C THR A 24 -16.27 31.86 8.95
N PHE A 25 -16.16 31.74 10.27
CA PHE A 25 -17.26 31.28 11.12
C PHE A 25 -18.23 32.44 11.41
N THR A 26 -19.44 32.36 10.88
CA THR A 26 -20.50 33.37 11.08
C THR A 26 -21.59 32.82 12.00
N ILE A 27 -21.92 33.55 13.06
CA ILE A 27 -23.05 33.23 13.93
C ILE A 27 -24.27 34.01 13.42
N PRO A 28 -25.42 33.34 13.19
CA PRO A 28 -26.63 34.03 12.79
C PRO A 28 -27.06 35.10 13.80
N PRO A 29 -27.64 36.23 13.35
CA PRO A 29 -28.18 37.23 14.26
C PRO A 29 -29.32 36.65 15.10
N ASN A 30 -29.49 37.13 16.33
CA ASN A 30 -30.49 36.65 17.31
C ASN A 30 -30.29 35.20 17.82
N THR A 31 -29.08 34.65 17.71
CA THR A 31 -28.74 33.35 18.29
C THR A 31 -28.65 33.44 19.82
N ASN A 32 -29.29 32.51 20.55
CA ASN A 32 -29.17 32.40 22.01
C ASN A 32 -27.72 32.05 22.40
N GLY A 33 -27.20 32.57 23.51
CA GLY A 33 -25.85 32.30 24.01
C GLY A 33 -25.50 30.80 24.18
N LEU A 34 -26.48 29.94 24.49
CA LEU A 34 -26.29 28.48 24.48
C LEU A 34 -26.06 27.93 23.06
N THR A 35 -26.89 28.36 22.12
CA THR A 35 -26.80 27.98 20.71
C THR A 35 -25.51 28.51 20.08
N GLU A 36 -25.07 29.70 20.44
CA GLU A 36 -23.80 30.27 20.00
C GLU A 36 -22.61 29.40 20.45
N ARG A 37 -22.59 28.98 21.72
CA ARG A 37 -21.54 28.08 22.24
C ARG A 37 -21.51 26.75 21.47
N ASN A 38 -22.68 26.14 21.27
CA ASN A 38 -22.79 24.89 20.51
C ASN A 38 -22.27 25.04 19.08
N LEU A 39 -22.59 26.13 18.38
CA LEU A 39 -22.09 26.39 17.02
C LEU A 39 -20.56 26.56 17.00
N ARG A 40 -19.99 27.26 17.98
CA ARG A 40 -18.54 27.42 18.11
C ARG A 40 -17.84 26.10 18.37
N ASP A 41 -18.41 25.26 19.23
CA ASP A 41 -17.84 23.96 19.56
C ASP A 41 -17.93 22.98 18.38
N GLN A 42 -19.05 22.98 17.65
CA GLN A 42 -19.19 22.22 16.40
C GLN A 42 -18.16 22.65 15.35
N TYR A 43 -17.96 23.95 15.16
CA TYR A 43 -16.98 24.46 14.22
C TYR A 43 -15.54 24.05 14.63
N LYS A 44 -15.18 24.20 15.91
CA LYS A 44 -13.88 23.73 16.42
C LYS A 44 -13.67 22.24 16.20
N HIS A 45 -14.71 21.44 16.45
CA HIS A 45 -14.67 20.00 16.24
C HIS A 45 -14.43 19.66 14.76
N GLN A 46 -15.14 20.32 13.84
CA GLN A 46 -14.94 20.14 12.39
C GLN A 46 -13.52 20.54 11.96
N CYS A 47 -12.99 21.66 12.45
CA CYS A 47 -11.61 22.07 12.21
C CYS A 47 -10.61 21.03 12.69
N ASN A 48 -10.81 20.49 13.90
CA ASN A 48 -9.92 19.48 14.47
C ASN A 48 -9.96 18.18 13.66
N LEU A 49 -11.14 17.70 13.27
CA LEU A 49 -11.28 16.52 12.43
C LEU A 49 -10.56 16.69 11.09
N PHE A 50 -10.75 17.83 10.42
CA PHE A 50 -10.09 18.12 9.16
C PHE A 50 -8.57 18.19 9.32
N GLN A 51 -8.06 18.90 10.32
CA GLN A 51 -6.62 18.98 10.58
C GLN A 51 -6.01 17.63 10.90
N THR A 52 -6.69 16.81 11.70
CA THR A 52 -6.22 15.46 12.05
C THR A 52 -6.12 14.60 10.80
N GLN A 53 -7.16 14.55 9.97
CA GLN A 53 -7.14 13.79 8.72
C GLN A 53 -6.07 14.30 7.75
N HIS A 54 -5.91 15.62 7.65
CA HIS A 54 -4.89 16.23 6.79
C HIS A 54 -3.48 15.83 7.25
N ASN A 55 -3.20 15.97 8.56
CA ASN A 55 -1.89 15.65 9.13
C ASN A 55 -1.54 14.17 8.96
N VAL A 56 -2.50 13.26 9.18
CA VAL A 56 -2.31 11.83 8.95
C VAL A 56 -2.03 11.55 7.48
N SER A 57 -2.77 12.18 6.56
CA SER A 57 -2.55 11.99 5.13
C SER A 57 -1.17 12.47 4.69
N GLN A 58 -0.71 13.61 5.22
CA GLN A 58 0.64 14.12 4.95
C GLN A 58 1.73 13.22 5.54
N ALA A 59 1.54 12.73 6.75
CA ALA A 59 2.48 11.79 7.39
C ALA A 59 2.60 10.49 6.59
N LEU A 60 1.48 9.94 6.10
CA LEU A 60 1.48 8.76 5.25
C LEU A 60 2.18 9.01 3.91
N LYS A 61 1.93 10.15 3.27
CA LYS A 61 2.64 10.53 2.03
C LYS A 61 4.15 10.62 2.26
N LYS A 62 4.58 11.20 3.39
CA LYS A 62 5.99 11.26 3.75
C LYS A 62 6.60 9.87 3.96
N LEU A 63 5.90 8.96 4.63
CA LEU A 63 6.36 7.58 4.79
C LEU A 63 6.53 6.86 3.45
N ILE A 64 5.62 7.10 2.50
CA ILE A 64 5.74 6.56 1.14
C ILE A 64 6.96 7.14 0.44
N ASP A 65 7.18 8.45 0.56
CA ASP A 65 8.32 9.15 -0.02
C ASP A 65 9.67 8.64 0.53
N ASP A 66 9.72 8.31 1.82
CA ASP A 66 10.91 7.77 2.47
C ASP A 66 11.14 6.28 2.14
N ALA A 67 10.07 5.52 1.87
CA ALA A 67 10.13 4.06 1.68
C ALA A 67 10.30 3.65 0.21
N VAL A 68 9.80 4.43 -0.73
CA VAL A 68 9.80 4.09 -2.16
C VAL A 68 10.91 4.86 -2.86
N PRO A 69 11.75 4.21 -3.68
CA PRO A 69 12.76 4.89 -4.47
C PRO A 69 12.15 5.97 -5.38
N ASN A 70 12.80 7.15 -5.45
CA ASN A 70 12.30 8.31 -6.19
C ASN A 70 12.00 8.03 -7.67
N GLU A 71 12.76 7.12 -8.29
CA GLU A 71 12.60 6.72 -9.69
C GLU A 71 11.17 6.26 -10.01
N TYR A 72 10.50 5.64 -9.02
CA TYR A 72 9.13 5.16 -9.16
C TYR A 72 8.07 6.22 -8.80
N LEU A 73 8.48 7.35 -8.25
CA LEU A 73 7.58 8.45 -7.83
C LEU A 73 7.72 9.68 -8.72
N ASP A 74 8.82 9.82 -9.47
CA ASP A 74 9.12 11.01 -10.28
C ASP A 74 8.06 11.30 -11.35
N GLU A 75 7.43 10.27 -11.91
CA GLU A 75 6.37 10.41 -12.92
C GLU A 75 5.07 11.04 -12.37
N ILE A 76 4.78 10.82 -11.08
CA ILE A 76 3.57 11.34 -10.40
C ILE A 76 3.86 12.59 -9.55
N ARG A 77 5.14 12.93 -9.40
CA ARG A 77 5.60 14.07 -8.62
C ARG A 77 5.48 15.36 -9.43
N GLN A 78 5.10 16.45 -8.77
CA GLN A 78 5.08 17.76 -9.42
C GLN A 78 6.52 18.29 -9.59
N PRO A 79 6.97 18.62 -10.83
CA PRO A 79 8.37 18.95 -11.12
C PRO A 79 8.93 20.14 -10.33
N TYR A 80 8.07 21.12 -10.00
CA TYR A 80 8.49 22.37 -9.38
C TYR A 80 8.34 22.37 -7.85
N LEU A 81 7.53 21.47 -7.31
CA LEU A 81 7.19 21.45 -5.89
C LEU A 81 7.70 20.22 -5.16
N ASN A 82 8.12 19.17 -5.89
CA ASN A 82 8.51 17.88 -5.33
C ASN A 82 7.44 17.31 -4.37
N LEU A 83 6.17 17.60 -4.65
CA LEU A 83 5.03 17.11 -3.89
C LEU A 83 4.29 16.05 -4.69
N LEU A 84 3.67 15.12 -3.97
CA LEU A 84 2.73 14.14 -4.49
C LEU A 84 1.31 14.71 -4.37
N PRO A 85 0.75 15.35 -5.41
CA PRO A 85 -0.55 16.01 -5.33
C PRO A 85 -1.71 15.01 -5.32
N ILE A 86 -1.46 13.77 -5.74
CA ILE A 86 -2.48 12.73 -5.87
C ILE A 86 -2.85 12.10 -4.52
N SER A 87 -3.96 11.36 -4.48
CA SER A 87 -4.40 10.68 -3.26
C SER A 87 -3.53 9.45 -2.99
N ILE A 88 -3.40 9.06 -1.72
CA ILE A 88 -2.59 7.87 -1.33
C ILE A 88 -2.99 6.60 -2.11
N PRO A 89 -4.29 6.28 -2.28
CA PRO A 89 -4.71 5.17 -3.13
C PRO A 89 -4.20 5.25 -4.57
N ASP A 90 -4.18 6.46 -5.15
CA ASP A 90 -3.71 6.65 -6.53
C ASP A 90 -2.19 6.47 -6.63
N ILE A 91 -1.44 6.85 -5.57
CA ILE A 91 0.00 6.57 -5.48
C ILE A 91 0.24 5.05 -5.53
N PHE A 92 -0.47 4.27 -4.71
CA PHE A 92 -0.34 2.82 -4.73
C PHE A 92 -0.79 2.21 -6.07
N ALA A 93 -1.89 2.69 -6.64
CA ALA A 93 -2.34 2.24 -7.96
C ALA A 93 -1.27 2.46 -9.04
N HIS A 94 -0.60 3.62 -9.02
CA HIS A 94 0.52 3.89 -9.91
C HIS A 94 1.68 2.91 -9.69
N LEU A 95 2.10 2.70 -8.45
CA LEU A 95 3.19 1.77 -8.11
C LEU A 95 2.89 0.33 -8.54
N TYR A 96 1.63 -0.12 -8.40
CA TYR A 96 1.24 -1.45 -8.85
C TYR A 96 1.19 -1.60 -10.37
N GLN A 97 0.92 -0.51 -11.10
CA GLN A 97 0.82 -0.51 -12.56
C GLN A 97 2.17 -0.33 -13.26
N GLN A 98 3.26 -0.10 -12.53
CA GLN A 98 4.56 0.08 -13.13
C GLN A 98 5.08 -1.21 -13.79
N PRO A 99 5.78 -1.11 -14.93
CA PRO A 99 6.30 -2.28 -15.65
C PRO A 99 7.27 -3.12 -14.83
N SER A 100 7.96 -2.52 -13.84
CA SER A 100 8.83 -3.19 -12.88
C SER A 100 8.09 -4.08 -11.88
N SER A 101 6.75 -3.96 -11.78
CA SER A 101 5.90 -4.86 -11.00
C SER A 101 5.58 -6.17 -11.74
N ASN A 102 5.78 -6.21 -13.07
CA ASN A 102 5.67 -7.46 -13.82
C ASN A 102 6.89 -8.33 -13.51
N VAL A 103 6.62 -9.58 -13.13
CA VAL A 103 7.65 -10.59 -12.95
C VAL A 103 8.35 -10.81 -14.28
N THR A 104 9.59 -10.31 -14.41
CA THR A 104 10.40 -10.57 -15.60
C THR A 104 10.95 -11.99 -15.55
N PRO A 105 11.22 -12.61 -16.71
CA PRO A 105 11.87 -13.92 -16.75
C PRO A 105 13.20 -13.95 -15.99
N GLU A 106 13.97 -12.86 -15.99
CA GLU A 106 15.21 -12.79 -15.19
C GLU A 106 14.94 -12.84 -13.68
N ALA A 107 13.83 -12.25 -13.21
CA ALA A 107 13.44 -12.31 -11.80
C ALA A 107 13.00 -13.72 -11.39
N VAL A 108 12.34 -14.48 -12.28
CA VAL A 108 12.02 -15.90 -12.05
C VAL A 108 13.31 -16.72 -11.94
N GLU A 109 14.26 -16.49 -12.85
CA GLU A 109 15.54 -17.19 -12.87
C GLU A 109 16.40 -16.87 -11.64
N GLU A 110 16.46 -15.61 -11.19
CA GLU A 110 17.16 -15.24 -9.97
C GLU A 110 16.58 -15.93 -8.73
N ARG A 111 15.24 -16.04 -8.68
CA ARG A 111 14.56 -16.77 -7.60
C ARG A 111 14.81 -18.27 -7.69
N HIS A 112 14.79 -18.86 -8.88
CA HIS A 112 15.16 -20.25 -9.11
C HIS A 112 16.59 -20.53 -8.61
N LEU A 113 17.55 -19.68 -9.00
CA LEU A 113 18.94 -19.75 -8.54
C LEU A 113 19.08 -19.53 -7.02
N SER A 114 18.22 -18.73 -6.38
CA SER A 114 18.22 -18.56 -4.92
C SER A 114 17.77 -19.81 -4.17
N VAL A 115 16.83 -20.57 -4.76
CA VAL A 115 16.38 -21.87 -4.25
C VAL A 115 17.46 -22.92 -4.48
N GLU A 116 18.11 -22.93 -5.64
CA GLU A 116 19.19 -23.89 -5.96
C GLU A 116 20.50 -23.63 -5.18
N LYS A 117 20.94 -22.37 -5.04
CA LYS A 117 22.22 -22.02 -4.39
C LYS A 117 22.21 -22.27 -2.90
N GLN A 118 21.05 -22.16 -2.26
CA GLN A 118 20.93 -22.22 -0.81
C GLN A 118 20.27 -23.55 -0.43
N LYS A 119 21.01 -24.63 -0.71
CA LYS A 119 20.70 -26.01 -0.34
C LYS A 119 20.16 -26.07 1.09
N TYR A 120 19.19 -26.93 1.31
CA TYR A 120 18.62 -27.22 2.63
C TYR A 120 19.75 -27.41 3.67
N SER A 121 19.87 -26.46 4.61
CA SER A 121 20.79 -26.56 5.75
C SER A 121 19.98 -26.98 6.98
N LEU A 122 20.49 -27.93 7.77
CA LEU A 122 19.88 -28.29 9.06
C LEU A 122 19.83 -27.13 10.06
N ASP A 123 20.59 -26.05 9.81
CA ASP A 123 20.63 -24.86 10.66
C ASP A 123 19.49 -23.89 10.37
N GLU A 124 18.76 -24.05 9.26
CA GLU A 124 17.65 -23.16 8.87
C GLU A 124 16.30 -23.81 9.19
N GLU A 125 15.38 -23.04 9.77
CA GLU A 125 14.05 -23.56 10.05
C GLU A 125 13.34 -23.98 8.75
N LEU A 126 12.78 -25.19 8.74
CA LEU A 126 12.00 -25.78 7.63
C LEU A 126 10.94 -24.80 7.06
N THR A 127 10.40 -23.93 7.92
CA THR A 127 9.44 -22.86 7.59
C THR A 127 9.98 -21.86 6.58
N THR A 128 11.26 -21.48 6.67
CA THR A 128 11.90 -20.52 5.77
C THR A 128 12.15 -21.11 4.39
N TYR A 129 12.46 -22.41 4.34
CA TYR A 129 12.60 -23.15 3.09
C TYR A 129 11.25 -23.29 2.37
N PHE A 130 10.20 -23.72 3.07
CA PHE A 130 8.85 -23.83 2.50
C PHE A 130 8.32 -22.49 1.99
N LYS A 131 8.59 -21.39 2.71
CA LYS A 131 8.21 -20.05 2.26
C LYS A 131 8.87 -19.68 0.93
N ARG A 132 10.16 -19.99 0.75
CA ARG A 132 10.87 -19.76 -0.51
C ARG A 132 10.29 -20.57 -1.68
N LEU A 133 9.91 -21.83 -1.45
CA LEU A 133 9.23 -22.63 -2.48
C LEU A 133 7.86 -22.05 -2.86
N GLN A 134 7.08 -21.56 -1.89
CA GLN A 134 5.82 -20.86 -2.17
C GLN A 134 6.03 -19.57 -2.96
N ASP A 135 7.07 -18.80 -2.61
CA ASP A 135 7.43 -17.59 -3.33
C ASP A 135 7.76 -17.95 -4.79
N TYR A 136 8.62 -18.94 -5.04
CA TYR A 136 8.96 -19.40 -6.39
C TYR A 136 7.73 -19.82 -7.22
N GLN A 137 6.81 -20.60 -6.64
CA GLN A 137 5.55 -20.98 -7.32
C GLN A 137 4.71 -19.75 -7.70
N THR A 138 4.66 -18.76 -6.81
CA THR A 138 3.90 -17.53 -7.04
C THR A 138 4.54 -16.69 -8.16
N PHE A 139 5.86 -16.57 -8.16
CA PHE A 139 6.59 -15.86 -9.23
C PHE A 139 6.45 -16.54 -10.58
N ALA A 140 6.58 -17.87 -10.65
CA ALA A 140 6.46 -18.60 -11.91
C ALA A 140 5.03 -18.55 -12.48
N ALA A 141 4.01 -18.66 -11.62
CA ALA A 141 2.61 -18.48 -12.04
C ALA A 141 2.35 -17.08 -12.61
N GLN A 142 2.98 -16.04 -12.05
CA GLN A 142 2.89 -14.66 -12.56
C GLN A 142 3.69 -14.45 -13.85
N GLY A 143 4.81 -15.15 -14.03
CA GLY A 143 5.63 -15.15 -15.25
C GLY A 143 5.07 -15.98 -16.41
N GLY A 144 3.97 -16.71 -16.20
CA GLY A 144 3.35 -17.57 -17.22
C GLY A 144 4.00 -18.96 -17.35
N GLU A 145 4.81 -19.37 -16.37
CA GLU A 145 5.42 -20.70 -16.32
C GLU A 145 4.67 -21.61 -15.34
N GLU A 146 4.08 -22.69 -15.84
CA GLU A 146 3.44 -23.69 -14.96
C GLU A 146 4.49 -24.54 -14.24
N VAL A 147 4.70 -24.25 -12.96
CA VAL A 147 5.50 -25.10 -12.08
C VAL A 147 4.71 -26.35 -11.72
N THR A 148 5.00 -27.45 -12.41
CA THR A 148 4.43 -28.77 -12.09
C THR A 148 5.10 -29.38 -10.87
N ALA A 149 4.36 -30.23 -10.13
CA ALA A 149 4.85 -30.92 -8.93
C ALA A 149 6.16 -31.72 -9.17
N ASN A 150 6.36 -32.21 -10.39
CA ASN A 150 7.60 -32.92 -10.78
C ASN A 150 8.83 -31.99 -10.85
N ASN A 151 8.66 -30.74 -11.27
CA ASN A 151 9.77 -29.77 -11.34
C ASN A 151 10.21 -29.35 -9.93
N LEU A 152 9.25 -29.11 -9.02
CA LEU A 152 9.53 -28.84 -7.60
C LEU A 152 10.23 -30.02 -6.93
N MET A 153 9.73 -31.23 -7.17
CA MET A 153 10.31 -32.45 -6.58
C MET A 153 11.71 -32.75 -7.16
N ASN A 154 11.99 -32.39 -8.41
CA ASN A 154 13.33 -32.51 -8.99
C ASN A 154 14.31 -31.48 -8.43
N ILE A 155 13.86 -30.26 -8.10
CA ILE A 155 14.67 -29.25 -7.39
C ILE A 155 14.97 -29.73 -5.96
N ASP A 156 14.01 -30.37 -5.30
CA ASP A 156 14.12 -30.88 -3.92
C ASP A 156 14.98 -32.16 -3.80
N CYS A 157 15.03 -32.98 -4.86
CA CYS A 157 15.47 -34.38 -4.82
C CYS A 157 16.67 -34.68 -5.75
N GLN A 158 17.44 -33.67 -6.16
CA GLN A 158 18.68 -33.89 -6.92
C GLN A 158 19.82 -34.51 -6.07
N ASP A 159 19.81 -34.31 -4.75
CA ASP A 159 20.81 -34.89 -3.84
C ASP A 159 20.39 -36.26 -3.25
N CYS A 160 19.13 -36.70 -3.39
CA CYS A 160 18.71 -38.06 -2.98
C CYS A 160 19.15 -39.15 -3.98
N ARG A 161 19.84 -38.75 -5.07
CA ARG A 161 20.26 -39.62 -6.17
C ARG A 161 21.79 -39.84 -6.23
N GLN A 162 22.53 -39.38 -5.20
CA GLN A 162 23.91 -39.78 -4.91
C GLN A 162 23.96 -40.53 -3.59
#